data_AF-A0A8H5LQY0-F1
#
_entry.id   AF-A0A8H5LQY0-F1
#
_cell.length_a   1.000
_cell.length_b   1.000
_cell.length_c   1.000
_cell.angle_alpha   90.00
_cell.angle_beta   90.00
_cell.angle_gamma   90.00
#
_symmetry.space_group_name_H-M   'P 1'
#
loop_
_entity.id
_entity.type
_entity.pdbx_description
1 polymer ?
#
loop_
_entity_poly.entity_id
_entity_poly.type
_entity_poly.pdbx_seq_one_letter_code
_entity_poly.pdbx_strand_id
1 'polypeptide(L)'
;MHSHPSLHTPVPSSSSKAWVDPAALPNRGDISTVRGNAPDYVKQLNYNTYFSYGVGESEDTFGSKAGKAVRFVDVNIIERHGRLEATTVAELMVSKHMLNGAGMIHGGCIAYLIDNTPLVVLGLVKGVNGVGVTQNMNVTFHSPAPIGTCLRIESTSVSLGGRVMTSKCEPHTRVGDRQANGKTDSPITQNFDDAPPVTTCGAASPD
;
A
#
# COMPACT_ATOMS: atom_id res chain seq x y z
N MET A 1 55.46 -35.35 11.34
CA MET A 1 54.13 -35.79 11.79
C MET A 1 53.15 -34.67 11.52
N HIS A 2 52.06 -35.01 10.85
CA HIS A 2 51.21 -34.13 10.06
C HIS A 2 50.35 -33.15 10.88
N SER A 3 50.36 -31.89 10.47
CA SER A 3 49.39 -30.87 10.89
C SER A 3 48.13 -30.99 10.03
N HIS A 4 47.00 -31.30 10.67
CA HIS A 4 45.67 -31.29 10.04
C HIS A 4 45.16 -29.85 9.90
N PRO A 5 44.66 -29.42 8.73
CA PRO A 5 43.83 -28.24 8.63
C PRO A 5 42.40 -28.62 9.03
N SER A 6 41.90 -28.05 10.12
CA SER A 6 40.48 -28.16 10.50
C SER A 6 39.63 -27.54 9.39
N LEU A 7 38.77 -28.35 8.78
CA LEU A 7 37.73 -27.87 7.88
C LEU A 7 36.84 -26.90 8.66
N HIS A 8 36.84 -25.64 8.25
CA HIS A 8 35.82 -24.67 8.62
C HIS A 8 34.49 -25.16 8.05
N THR A 9 33.64 -25.75 8.88
CA THR A 9 32.24 -25.98 8.54
C THR A 9 31.57 -24.61 8.38
N PRO A 10 30.86 -24.33 7.27
CA PRO A 10 30.07 -23.11 7.17
C PRO A 10 29.01 -23.16 8.26
N VAL A 11 29.03 -22.18 9.17
CA VAL A 11 27.94 -21.95 10.10
C VAL A 11 26.70 -21.64 9.25
N PRO A 12 25.58 -22.38 9.37
CA PRO A 12 24.36 -22.02 8.67
C PRO A 12 23.97 -20.62 9.14
N SER A 13 23.95 -19.67 8.20
CA SER A 13 23.47 -18.32 8.47
C SER A 13 22.09 -18.44 9.07
N SER A 14 21.91 -17.96 10.30
CA SER A 14 20.60 -17.91 10.92
C SER A 14 19.70 -17.11 9.99
N SER A 15 18.76 -17.79 9.32
CA SER A 15 17.71 -17.13 8.57
C SER A 15 16.94 -16.33 9.61
N SER A 16 17.19 -15.02 9.69
CA SER A 16 16.47 -14.14 10.59
C SER A 16 14.99 -14.36 10.31
N LYS A 17 14.27 -14.94 11.27
CA LYS A 17 12.86 -15.23 11.12
C LYS A 17 12.18 -13.91 10.75
N ALA A 18 11.51 -13.90 9.61
CA ALA A 18 10.67 -12.80 9.19
C ALA A 18 9.76 -12.38 10.36
N TRP A 19 9.65 -11.07 10.64
CA TRP A 19 8.72 -10.58 11.67
C TRP A 19 7.30 -11.06 11.33
N VAL A 20 6.88 -10.87 10.09
CA VAL A 20 5.62 -11.38 9.54
C VAL A 20 5.94 -12.31 8.39
N ASP A 21 5.47 -13.54 8.48
CA ASP A 21 5.50 -14.53 7.40
C ASP A 21 4.10 -14.63 6.78
N PRO A 22 3.90 -14.13 5.54
CA PRO A 22 2.61 -14.22 4.86
C PRO A 22 2.03 -15.64 4.81
N ALA A 23 2.88 -16.67 4.66
CA ALA A 23 2.45 -18.05 4.52
C ALA A 23 1.92 -18.65 5.84
N ALA A 24 2.27 -18.04 6.98
CA ALA A 24 1.80 -18.45 8.30
C ALA A 24 0.49 -17.75 8.71
N LEU A 25 0.02 -16.77 7.93
CA LEU A 25 -1.21 -16.03 8.24
C LEU A 25 -2.47 -16.83 7.82
N PRO A 26 -3.55 -16.74 8.59
CA PRO A 26 -4.80 -17.41 8.24
C PRO A 26 -5.38 -16.85 6.94
N ASN A 27 -6.14 -17.68 6.21
CA ASN A 27 -6.87 -17.22 5.03
C ASN A 27 -7.91 -16.16 5.41
N ARG A 28 -7.87 -15.03 4.71
CA ARG A 28 -8.78 -13.90 4.87
C ARG A 28 -9.53 -13.64 3.57
N GLY A 29 -10.83 -13.37 3.68
CA GLY A 29 -11.71 -13.00 2.57
C GLY A 29 -11.81 -14.03 1.45
N ASP A 30 -12.46 -13.61 0.37
CA ASP A 30 -12.60 -14.38 -0.86
C ASP A 30 -11.89 -13.65 -1.99
N ILE A 31 -10.95 -14.34 -2.65
CA ILE A 31 -10.18 -13.82 -3.79
C ILE A 31 -10.75 -14.23 -5.15
N SER A 32 -11.87 -14.96 -5.19
CA SER A 32 -12.48 -15.47 -6.44
C SER A 32 -12.82 -14.37 -7.46
N THR A 33 -13.07 -13.15 -6.97
CA THR A 33 -13.38 -11.97 -7.79
C THR A 33 -12.15 -11.10 -8.10
N VAL A 34 -10.99 -11.42 -7.53
CA VAL A 34 -9.75 -10.67 -7.73
C VAL A 34 -9.12 -11.07 -9.07
N ARG A 35 -9.16 -10.13 -10.01
CA ARG A 35 -8.62 -10.32 -11.36
C ARG A 35 -7.10 -10.17 -11.37
N GLY A 36 -6.55 -10.19 -12.58
CA GLY A 36 -5.13 -9.99 -12.83
C GLY A 36 -4.35 -11.30 -12.94
N ASN A 37 -3.13 -11.18 -13.44
CA ASN A 37 -2.29 -12.31 -13.87
C ASN A 37 -1.46 -12.92 -12.73
N ALA A 38 -1.52 -12.39 -11.50
CA ALA A 38 -0.83 -13.02 -10.38
C ALA A 38 -1.45 -14.38 -10.03
N PRO A 39 -0.65 -15.39 -9.63
CA PRO A 39 -1.20 -16.66 -9.17
C PRO A 39 -2.13 -16.48 -7.97
N ASP A 40 -3.16 -17.33 -7.85
CA ASP A 40 -4.16 -17.22 -6.80
C ASP A 40 -3.58 -17.32 -5.38
N TYR A 41 -2.55 -18.14 -5.19
CA TYR A 41 -1.86 -18.19 -3.90
C TYR A 41 -1.20 -16.84 -3.55
N VAL A 42 -0.67 -16.09 -4.53
CA VAL A 42 -0.09 -14.76 -4.30
C VAL A 42 -1.19 -13.76 -3.95
N LYS A 43 -2.33 -13.82 -4.64
CA LYS A 43 -3.51 -12.99 -4.33
C LYS A 43 -4.00 -13.25 -2.91
N GLN A 44 -4.14 -14.52 -2.54
CA GLN A 44 -4.58 -14.92 -1.20
C GLN A 44 -3.60 -14.47 -0.12
N LEU A 45 -2.30 -14.69 -0.30
CA LEU A 45 -1.29 -14.29 0.70
C LEU A 45 -1.19 -12.76 0.84
N ASN A 46 -1.32 -12.00 -0.26
CA ASN A 46 -1.42 -10.54 -0.20
C ASN A 46 -2.65 -10.11 0.63
N TYR A 47 -3.80 -10.73 0.39
CA TYR A 47 -5.03 -10.45 1.12
C TYR A 47 -4.90 -10.82 2.61
N ASN A 48 -4.35 -11.99 2.93
CA ASN A 48 -4.08 -12.44 4.29
C ASN A 48 -3.20 -11.45 5.04
N THR A 49 -2.13 -10.99 4.38
CA THR A 49 -1.17 -10.03 4.92
C THR A 49 -1.83 -8.68 5.18
N TYR A 50 -2.57 -8.15 4.21
CA TYR A 50 -3.27 -6.88 4.38
C TYR A 50 -4.23 -6.91 5.57
N PHE A 51 -5.11 -7.90 5.65
CA PHE A 51 -6.12 -7.93 6.72
C PHE A 51 -5.54 -8.31 8.09
N SER A 52 -4.61 -9.26 8.16
CA SER A 52 -4.11 -9.74 9.45
C SER A 52 -3.06 -8.80 10.05
N TYR A 53 -2.17 -8.23 9.22
CA TYR A 53 -1.09 -7.35 9.66
C TYR A 53 -1.42 -5.87 9.47
N GLY A 54 -1.90 -5.46 8.28
CA GLY A 54 -2.13 -4.04 7.97
C GLY A 54 -3.36 -3.44 8.66
N VAL A 55 -4.47 -4.20 8.71
CA VAL A 55 -5.73 -3.74 9.32
C VAL A 55 -5.89 -4.23 10.75
N GLY A 56 -5.54 -5.48 11.00
CA GLY A 56 -5.73 -6.14 12.29
C GLY A 56 -7.13 -6.74 12.42
N GLU A 57 -7.24 -7.69 13.36
CA GLU A 57 -8.46 -8.48 13.54
C GLU A 57 -9.53 -7.72 14.34
N SER A 58 -9.09 -7.00 15.37
CA SER A 58 -9.99 -6.26 16.25
C SER A 58 -10.61 -5.05 15.56
N GLU A 59 -11.84 -4.70 15.93
CA GLU A 59 -12.46 -3.41 15.58
C GLU A 59 -11.84 -2.23 16.35
N ASP A 60 -11.07 -2.52 17.39
CA ASP A 60 -10.44 -1.52 18.27
C ASP A 60 -9.06 -1.06 17.76
N THR A 61 -8.55 -1.62 16.66
CA THR A 61 -7.31 -1.14 16.04
C THR A 61 -7.56 0.14 15.25
N PHE A 62 -6.54 1.01 15.20
CA PHE A 62 -6.60 2.23 14.41
C PHE A 62 -6.96 1.92 12.96
N GLY A 63 -7.95 2.65 12.42
CA GLY A 63 -8.33 2.52 11.02
C GLY A 63 -9.07 1.22 10.67
N SER A 64 -9.39 0.33 11.63
CA SER A 64 -10.00 -1.00 11.36
C SER A 64 -11.20 -0.92 10.42
N LYS A 65 -12.15 0.00 10.69
CA LYS A 65 -13.34 0.20 9.83
C LYS A 65 -13.00 0.71 8.44
N ALA A 66 -11.97 1.54 8.29
CA ALA A 66 -11.55 2.06 7.00
C ALA A 66 -10.82 0.98 6.20
N GLY A 67 -9.89 0.25 6.83
CA GLY A 67 -9.13 -0.82 6.21
C GLY A 67 -10.01 -2.01 5.80
N LYS A 68 -11.00 -2.38 6.62
CA LYS A 68 -11.96 -3.45 6.31
C LYS A 68 -12.87 -3.14 5.11
N ALA A 69 -13.02 -1.86 4.73
CA ALA A 69 -13.78 -1.47 3.56
C ALA A 69 -13.00 -1.61 2.25
N VAL A 70 -11.69 -1.85 2.31
CA VAL A 70 -10.83 -2.01 1.14
C VAL A 70 -11.03 -3.38 0.52
N ARG A 71 -11.27 -3.40 -0.80
CA ARG A 71 -11.35 -4.63 -1.59
C ARG A 71 -10.34 -4.58 -2.73
N PHE A 72 -9.39 -5.51 -2.74
CA PHE A 72 -8.57 -5.73 -3.92
C PHE A 72 -9.43 -6.24 -5.07
N VAL A 73 -9.27 -5.68 -6.26
CA VAL A 73 -10.01 -6.05 -7.48
C VAL A 73 -9.09 -6.52 -8.61
N ASP A 74 -7.80 -6.20 -8.53
CA ASP A 74 -6.80 -6.58 -9.51
C ASP A 74 -5.43 -6.76 -8.83
N VAL A 75 -4.71 -7.83 -9.17
CA VAL A 75 -3.33 -8.06 -8.75
C VAL A 75 -2.54 -8.59 -9.94
N ASN A 76 -1.55 -7.83 -10.39
CA ASN A 76 -0.73 -8.20 -11.52
C ASN A 76 0.76 -8.18 -11.19
N ILE A 77 1.49 -8.96 -11.97
CA ILE A 77 2.94 -9.02 -12.04
C ILE A 77 3.30 -8.68 -13.48
N ILE A 78 4.14 -7.68 -13.66
CA ILE A 78 4.53 -7.16 -14.97
C ILE A 78 6.05 -7.09 -15.00
N GLU A 79 6.65 -7.49 -16.11
CA GLU A 79 8.07 -7.23 -16.36
C GLU A 79 8.21 -5.96 -17.18
N ARG A 80 8.95 -4.97 -16.64
CA ARG A 80 9.27 -3.72 -17.33
C ARG A 80 10.79 -3.53 -17.34
N HIS A 81 11.36 -3.39 -18.54
CA HIS A 81 12.80 -3.17 -18.73
C HIS A 81 13.68 -4.19 -17.98
N GLY A 82 13.31 -5.48 -18.03
CA GLY A 82 14.04 -6.57 -17.34
C GLY A 82 13.88 -6.60 -15.82
N ARG A 83 12.92 -5.83 -15.27
CA ARG A 83 12.60 -5.80 -13.84
C ARG A 83 11.16 -6.20 -13.61
N LEU A 84 10.97 -7.09 -12.64
CA LEU A 84 9.65 -7.46 -12.18
C LEU A 84 9.06 -6.36 -11.29
N GLU A 85 7.83 -5.99 -11.59
CA GLU A 85 6.98 -5.07 -10.83
C GLU A 85 5.66 -5.78 -10.48
N ALA A 86 5.14 -5.52 -9.30
CA ALA A 86 3.79 -5.87 -8.91
C ALA A 86 2.91 -4.62 -8.97
N THR A 87 1.67 -4.81 -9.42
CA THR A 87 0.62 -3.80 -9.32
C THR A 87 -0.58 -4.38 -8.60
N THR A 88 -1.24 -3.55 -7.79
CA THR A 88 -2.49 -3.91 -7.13
C THR A 88 -3.49 -2.79 -7.36
N VAL A 89 -4.75 -3.15 -7.56
CA VAL A 89 -5.84 -2.19 -7.55
C VAL A 89 -6.80 -2.56 -6.44
N ALA A 90 -7.08 -1.60 -5.57
CA ALA A 90 -8.07 -1.72 -4.52
C ALA A 90 -9.17 -0.68 -4.68
N GLU A 91 -10.38 -1.03 -4.26
CA GLU A 91 -11.54 -0.14 -4.29
C GLU A 91 -12.18 -0.06 -2.90
N LEU A 92 -12.71 1.12 -2.57
CA LEU A 92 -13.54 1.30 -1.38
C LEU A 92 -14.58 2.41 -1.60
N MET A 93 -15.68 2.32 -0.85
CA MET A 93 -16.68 3.39 -0.77
C MET A 93 -16.33 4.31 0.40
N VAL A 94 -16.23 5.62 0.16
CA VAL A 94 -16.00 6.59 1.25
C VAL A 94 -17.18 6.56 2.21
N SER A 95 -16.91 6.19 3.45
CA SER A 95 -17.91 6.08 4.52
C SER A 95 -17.72 7.16 5.59
N LYS A 96 -18.71 7.29 6.48
CA LYS A 96 -18.68 8.26 7.61
C LYS A 96 -17.45 8.11 8.51
N HIS A 97 -16.91 6.89 8.64
CA HIS A 97 -15.73 6.61 9.48
C HIS A 97 -14.41 7.14 8.90
N MET A 98 -14.43 7.63 7.67
CA MET A 98 -13.25 8.11 6.96
C MET A 98 -13.22 9.64 6.86
N LEU A 99 -14.27 10.33 7.31
CA LEU A 99 -14.46 11.75 7.05
C LEU A 99 -13.70 12.65 8.04
N ASN A 100 -13.32 13.83 7.58
CA ASN A 100 -12.94 14.97 8.40
C ASN A 100 -14.17 15.82 8.78
N GLY A 101 -13.96 16.90 9.52
CA GLY A 101 -15.02 17.82 9.94
C GLY A 101 -15.73 18.55 8.79
N ALA A 102 -15.16 18.57 7.59
CA ALA A 102 -15.76 19.17 6.39
C ALA A 102 -16.58 18.15 5.55
N GLY A 103 -16.72 16.90 6.02
CA GLY A 103 -17.48 15.87 5.30
C GLY A 103 -16.76 15.27 4.08
N MET A 104 -15.45 15.50 3.96
CA MET A 104 -14.57 14.90 2.96
C MET A 104 -13.73 13.81 3.60
N ILE A 105 -13.21 12.86 2.83
CA ILE A 105 -12.24 11.89 3.37
C ILE A 105 -11.06 12.63 4.02
N HIS A 106 -10.69 12.20 5.23
CA HIS A 106 -9.61 12.78 6.00
C HIS A 106 -8.26 12.46 5.34
N GLY A 107 -7.35 13.44 5.22
CA GLY A 107 -6.05 13.23 4.60
C GLY A 107 -5.24 12.11 5.27
N GLY A 108 -5.28 12.02 6.60
CA GLY A 108 -4.70 10.90 7.36
C GLY A 108 -5.35 9.55 7.07
N CYS A 109 -6.65 9.51 6.72
CA CYS A 109 -7.30 8.27 6.29
C CYS A 109 -6.82 7.86 4.89
N ILE A 110 -6.66 8.81 3.96
CA ILE A 110 -6.03 8.51 2.66
C ILE A 110 -4.61 7.97 2.87
N ALA A 111 -3.79 8.65 3.69
CA ALA A 111 -2.42 8.22 3.98
C ALA A 111 -2.36 6.79 4.52
N TYR A 112 -3.26 6.44 5.46
CA TYR A 112 -3.42 5.08 5.95
C TYR A 112 -3.84 4.09 4.84
N LEU A 113 -4.80 4.45 3.99
CA LEU A 113 -5.30 3.57 2.93
C LEU A 113 -4.28 3.35 1.80
N ILE A 114 -3.41 4.32 1.50
CA ILE A 114 -2.38 4.17 0.46
C ILE A 114 -1.11 3.49 0.97
N ASP A 115 -1.00 3.25 2.27
CA ASP A 115 0.03 2.41 2.87
C ASP A 115 -0.23 0.91 2.58
N ASN A 116 -0.52 0.63 1.32
CA ASN A 116 -0.96 -0.66 0.79
C ASN A 116 0.22 -1.49 0.27
N THR A 117 -0.08 -2.72 -0.16
CA THR A 117 0.85 -3.86 -0.12
C THR A 117 1.40 -4.35 -1.48
N PRO A 118 1.61 -3.56 -2.56
CA PRO A 118 2.16 -4.13 -3.79
C PRO A 118 3.55 -4.75 -3.58
N LEU A 119 4.26 -4.33 -2.53
CA LEU A 119 5.55 -4.89 -2.12
C LEU A 119 5.43 -6.34 -1.61
N VAL A 120 4.32 -6.70 -0.96
CA VAL A 120 4.05 -8.09 -0.53
C VAL A 120 3.94 -8.99 -1.75
N VAL A 121 3.17 -8.58 -2.76
CA VAL A 121 3.05 -9.31 -4.03
C VAL A 121 4.42 -9.50 -4.67
N LEU A 122 5.20 -8.42 -4.80
CA LEU A 122 6.54 -8.51 -5.42
C LEU A 122 7.50 -9.41 -4.61
N GLY A 123 7.45 -9.34 -3.29
CA GLY A 123 8.25 -10.18 -2.40
C GLY A 123 7.93 -11.66 -2.57
N LEU A 124 6.64 -12.02 -2.52
CA LEU A 124 6.16 -13.40 -2.71
C LEU A 124 6.64 -14.00 -4.03
N VAL A 125 6.60 -13.23 -5.12
CA VAL A 125 7.01 -13.71 -6.44
C VAL A 125 8.54 -13.88 -6.53
N LYS A 126 9.29 -13.03 -5.82
CA LYS A 126 10.76 -13.12 -5.75
C LYS A 126 11.28 -14.09 -4.69
N GLY A 127 10.40 -14.73 -3.93
CA GLY A 127 10.80 -15.61 -2.82
C GLY A 127 11.50 -14.88 -1.68
N VAL A 128 11.20 -13.59 -1.47
CA VAL A 128 11.73 -12.78 -0.37
C VAL A 128 10.59 -12.17 0.43
N ASN A 129 10.86 -11.73 1.65
CA ASN A 129 9.82 -11.08 2.45
C ASN A 129 9.55 -9.66 1.92
N GLY A 130 8.33 -9.42 1.44
CA GLY A 130 7.85 -8.11 1.00
C GLY A 130 7.15 -7.30 2.10
N VAL A 131 7.06 -7.82 3.32
CA VAL A 131 6.52 -7.11 4.48
C VAL A 131 7.60 -6.24 5.10
N GLY A 132 7.23 -5.02 5.46
CA GLY A 132 8.11 -4.08 6.14
C GLY A 132 7.31 -3.01 6.87
N VAL A 133 8.03 -2.13 7.56
CA VAL A 133 7.48 -0.93 8.19
C VAL A 133 7.71 0.27 7.28
N THR A 134 6.71 1.14 7.21
CA THR A 134 6.79 2.36 6.40
C THR A 134 7.73 3.36 7.08
N GLN A 135 8.87 3.62 6.43
CA GLN A 135 9.90 4.53 6.94
C GLN A 135 9.72 5.97 6.45
N ASN A 136 9.14 6.14 5.26
CA ASN A 136 8.89 7.42 4.64
C ASN A 136 7.64 7.34 3.76
N MET A 137 6.82 8.39 3.80
CA MET A 137 5.66 8.54 2.95
C MET A 137 5.55 10.00 2.52
N ASN A 138 5.47 10.23 1.21
CA ASN A 138 5.20 11.54 0.63
C ASN A 138 3.83 11.51 -0.06
N VAL A 139 2.93 12.38 0.38
CA VAL A 139 1.54 12.43 -0.10
C VAL A 139 1.24 13.82 -0.64
N THR A 140 0.77 13.88 -1.89
CA THR A 140 0.25 15.11 -2.49
C THR A 140 -1.26 14.97 -2.68
N PHE A 141 -2.04 15.89 -2.10
CA PHE A 141 -3.49 15.89 -2.19
C PHE A 141 -3.94 16.83 -3.31
N HIS A 142 -4.59 16.26 -4.33
CA HIS A 142 -5.03 17.03 -5.50
C HIS A 142 -6.51 17.45 -5.45
N SER A 143 -7.39 16.58 -4.96
CA SER A 143 -8.84 16.83 -4.95
C SER A 143 -9.53 16.19 -3.74
N PRO A 144 -10.58 16.80 -3.17
CA PRO A 144 -11.37 16.19 -2.11
C PRO A 144 -12.21 15.03 -2.63
N ALA A 145 -12.57 14.09 -1.75
CA ALA A 145 -13.53 13.02 -2.04
C ALA A 145 -14.62 12.98 -0.96
N PRO A 146 -15.88 13.36 -1.28
CA PRO A 146 -16.98 13.33 -0.32
C PRO A 146 -17.44 11.89 0.00
N ILE A 147 -18.28 11.75 1.03
CA ILE A 147 -18.97 10.49 1.34
C ILE A 147 -19.69 9.93 0.10
N GLY A 148 -19.70 8.61 -0.07
CA GLY A 148 -20.31 7.93 -1.21
C GLY A 148 -19.45 7.95 -2.48
N THR A 149 -18.26 8.55 -2.45
CA THR A 149 -17.30 8.43 -3.55
C THR A 149 -16.73 7.02 -3.58
N CYS A 150 -16.71 6.37 -4.74
CA CYS A 150 -15.91 5.16 -4.94
C CYS A 150 -14.46 5.56 -5.24
N LEU A 151 -13.55 5.27 -4.30
CA LEU A 151 -12.12 5.42 -4.50
C LEU A 151 -11.56 4.16 -5.13
N ARG A 152 -10.68 4.36 -6.11
CA ARG A 152 -9.86 3.34 -6.74
C ARG A 152 -8.40 3.69 -6.51
N ILE A 153 -7.69 2.83 -5.79
CA ILE A 153 -6.28 3.00 -5.41
C ILE A 153 -5.46 2.06 -6.26
N GLU A 154 -4.64 2.63 -7.16
CA GLU A 154 -3.70 1.87 -7.97
C GLU A 154 -2.31 1.98 -7.34
N SER A 155 -1.72 0.84 -7.02
CA SER A 155 -0.41 0.78 -6.38
C SER A 155 0.56 -0.01 -7.24
N THR A 156 1.79 0.48 -7.36
CA THR A 156 2.86 -0.13 -8.14
C THR A 156 4.11 -0.25 -7.29
N SER A 157 4.74 -1.42 -7.27
CA SER A 157 6.07 -1.59 -6.68
C SER A 157 7.12 -0.94 -7.60
N VAL A 158 7.98 -0.09 -7.06
CA VAL A 158 9.07 0.57 -7.80
C VAL A 158 10.39 -0.17 -7.61
N SER A 159 10.71 -0.52 -6.36
CA SER A 159 11.94 -1.25 -6.03
C SER A 159 11.77 -2.12 -4.81
N LEU A 160 12.37 -3.31 -4.87
CA LEU A 160 12.50 -4.24 -3.74
C LEU A 160 13.99 -4.47 -3.48
N GLY A 161 14.57 -3.63 -2.63
CA GLY A 161 15.95 -3.77 -2.17
C GLY A 161 16.04 -4.56 -0.87
N GLY A 162 17.24 -5.02 -0.51
CA GLY A 162 17.44 -5.81 0.72
C GLY A 162 17.23 -5.04 2.03
N ARG A 163 17.11 -3.70 1.99
CA ARG A 163 16.88 -2.85 3.17
C ARG A 163 15.71 -1.88 3.00
N VAL A 164 15.53 -1.36 1.79
CA VAL A 164 14.51 -0.36 1.47
C VAL A 164 13.70 -0.86 0.29
N MET A 165 12.38 -0.73 0.43
CA MET A 165 11.40 -1.03 -0.59
C MET A 165 10.62 0.25 -0.89
N THR A 166 10.22 0.42 -2.13
CA THR A 166 9.51 1.64 -2.57
C THR A 166 8.34 1.25 -3.44
N SER A 167 7.20 1.85 -3.16
CA SER A 167 5.97 1.76 -3.95
C SER A 167 5.45 3.15 -4.26
N LYS A 168 4.61 3.23 -5.29
CA LYS A 168 3.84 4.41 -5.65
C LYS A 168 2.36 4.05 -5.58
N CYS A 169 1.53 4.94 -5.07
CA CYS A 169 0.08 4.77 -4.99
C CYS A 169 -0.64 5.98 -5.55
N GLU A 170 -1.66 5.75 -6.36
CA GLU A 170 -2.45 6.79 -7.05
C GLU A 170 -3.95 6.54 -6.81
N PRO A 171 -4.52 7.13 -5.75
CA PRO A 171 -5.96 7.15 -5.55
C PRO A 171 -6.64 8.07 -6.55
N HIS A 172 -7.71 7.57 -7.16
CA HIS A 172 -8.59 8.37 -8.00
C HIS A 172 -10.04 7.99 -7.76
N THR A 173 -10.94 8.91 -8.11
CA THR A 173 -12.37 8.64 -8.09
C THR A 173 -12.73 7.76 -9.29
N ARG A 174 -13.47 6.67 -9.06
CA ARG A 174 -14.00 5.86 -10.14
C ARG A 174 -15.13 6.60 -10.85
N VAL A 175 -14.90 6.97 -12.11
CA VAL A 175 -15.92 7.60 -12.95
C VAL A 175 -16.95 6.54 -13.34
N GLY A 176 -18.10 6.55 -12.64
CA GLY A 176 -19.20 5.61 -12.86
C GLY A 176 -20.25 5.67 -11.75
N ASP A 177 -19.85 6.00 -10.51
CA ASP A 177 -20.75 6.04 -9.35
C ASP A 177 -21.10 7.48 -8.95
N ARG A 178 -21.73 8.22 -9.86
CA ARG A 178 -22.64 9.29 -9.43
C ARG A 178 -23.92 8.65 -8.91
N GLN A 179 -23.97 8.26 -7.65
CA GLN A 179 -25.24 8.36 -6.94
C GLN A 179 -25.42 9.81 -6.50
N ALA A 180 -26.20 10.53 -7.32
CA ALA A 180 -26.98 11.72 -6.96
C ALA A 180 -26.32 12.74 -6.02
N ASN A 181 -25.39 13.56 -6.52
CA ASN A 181 -25.33 14.98 -6.15
C ASN A 181 -24.51 15.80 -7.14
N GLY A 182 -25.09 16.05 -8.32
CA GLY A 182 -25.07 17.34 -9.03
C GLY A 182 -23.77 18.11 -9.34
N LYS A 183 -22.54 17.62 -9.07
CA LYS A 183 -21.32 18.31 -9.49
C LYS A 183 -20.44 17.45 -10.38
N THR A 184 -20.26 17.94 -11.60
CA THR A 184 -19.30 17.47 -12.59
C THR A 184 -17.94 18.10 -12.31
N ASP A 185 -17.00 17.33 -11.77
CA ASP A 185 -15.59 17.70 -11.84
C ASP A 185 -14.94 16.95 -13.01
N SER A 186 -14.29 17.71 -13.88
CA SER A 186 -13.58 17.28 -15.09
C SER A 186 -12.33 16.45 -14.75
N PRO A 187 -11.86 15.57 -15.65
CA PRO A 187 -10.57 14.92 -15.49
C PRO A 187 -9.46 15.98 -15.65
N ILE A 188 -8.67 16.22 -14.60
CA ILE A 188 -7.54 17.15 -14.66
C ILE A 188 -6.25 16.35 -14.83
N THR A 189 -5.74 16.32 -16.05
CA THR A 189 -4.31 16.23 -16.36
C THR A 189 -3.79 17.66 -16.53
N GLN A 190 -2.83 18.10 -15.72
CA GLN A 190 -1.96 19.23 -16.08
C GLN A 190 -0.52 18.97 -15.62
N ASN A 191 0.39 19.16 -16.58
CA ASN A 191 1.84 19.10 -16.44
C ASN A 191 2.40 20.39 -15.80
N PHE A 192 3.60 20.23 -15.25
CA PHE A 192 4.57 21.17 -14.65
C PHE A 192 4.59 22.60 -15.23
N ASP A 193 4.64 23.61 -14.36
CA ASP A 193 5.81 24.51 -14.15
C ASP A 193 5.55 25.54 -13.01
N ASP A 194 6.65 26.01 -12.42
CA ASP A 194 6.84 27.15 -11.48
C ASP A 194 6.44 27.02 -10.00
N ALA A 195 7.44 26.67 -9.17
CA ALA A 195 7.43 26.94 -7.73
C ALA A 195 8.03 28.33 -7.44
N PRO A 196 7.36 29.24 -6.70
CA PRO A 196 8.01 30.42 -6.14
C PRO A 196 8.82 30.06 -4.88
N PRO A 197 9.87 30.84 -4.55
CA PRO A 197 10.79 30.51 -3.46
C PRO A 197 10.15 30.66 -2.08
N VAL A 198 10.56 29.76 -1.18
CA VAL A 198 10.12 29.68 0.22
C VAL A 198 10.70 30.86 1.01
N THR A 199 9.83 31.69 1.59
CA THR A 199 10.21 32.68 2.60
C THR A 199 10.11 32.05 3.99
N THR A 200 11.21 32.03 4.74
CA THR A 200 11.27 31.51 6.11
C THR A 200 10.55 32.45 7.10
N CYS A 201 9.58 31.93 7.86
CA CYS A 201 8.99 32.65 9.00
C CYS A 201 9.96 32.65 10.20
N GLY A 202 10.24 33.85 10.71
CA GLY A 202 11.08 34.10 11.88
C GLY A 202 10.43 33.65 13.19
N ALA A 203 11.29 33.28 14.14
CA ALA A 203 10.95 32.91 15.51
C ALA A 203 10.41 34.12 16.29
N ALA A 204 9.32 33.91 17.04
CA ALA A 204 8.86 34.86 18.05
C ALA A 204 9.55 34.55 19.38
N SER A 205 10.13 35.58 20.01
CA SER A 205 10.67 35.52 21.38
C SER A 205 9.54 35.55 22.41
N PRO A 206 9.72 34.94 23.59
CA PRO A 206 8.72 34.94 24.65
C PRO A 206 8.80 36.19 25.55
N ASP A 207 7.64 36.61 26.03
CA ASP A 207 7.47 37.47 27.21
C ASP A 207 7.33 36.62 28.48
#